data_AF-A0A2M7FZN2-F1
#
_entry.id   AF-A0A2M7FZN2-F1
#
_cell.length_a   1.000
_cell.length_b   1.000
_cell.length_c   1.000
_cell.angle_alpha   90.00
_cell.angle_beta   90.00
_cell.angle_gamma   90.00
#
_symmetry.space_group_name_H-M   'P 1'
#
loop_
_entity.id
_entity.type
_entity.pdbx_description
1 polymer ?
#
loop_
_entity_poly.entity_id
_entity_poly.type
_entity_poly.pdbx_seq_one_letter_code
_entity_poly.pdbx_strand_id
1 'polypeptide(L)'
;MSKKPSEYGELSLTDCLALDRTHLANERTALAYARTSLASILAGITLGKLFPDEMTFILLSVLLPTIGIVIGAIGLSRVFSYRKRIENYYSTPEKN
;
A
#
# COMPACT_ATOMS: atom_id res chain seq x y z
N MET A 1 6.65 33.87 10.75
CA MET A 1 7.91 33.36 11.32
C MET A 1 7.93 31.86 11.07
N SER A 2 8.22 31.49 9.81
CA SER A 2 8.40 30.10 9.38
C SER A 2 9.72 29.64 9.95
N LYS A 3 9.69 28.68 10.88
CA LYS A 3 10.92 28.15 11.47
C LYS A 3 11.65 27.35 10.41
N LYS A 4 12.78 27.91 9.98
CA LYS A 4 13.78 27.22 9.16
C LYS A 4 14.19 25.90 9.80
N PRO A 5 14.59 24.91 8.97
CA PRO A 5 14.97 23.56 9.42
C PRO A 5 16.22 23.46 10.29
N SER A 6 16.75 24.59 10.78
CA SER A 6 17.88 24.65 11.74
C SER A 6 17.45 24.85 13.19
N GLU A 7 16.15 24.77 13.51
CA GLU A 7 15.61 25.07 14.86
C GLU A 7 14.93 23.88 15.57
N TYR A 8 15.08 22.68 15.04
CA TYR A 8 14.94 21.45 15.82
C TYR A 8 16.37 20.99 16.07
N GLY A 9 16.81 21.04 17.33
CA GLY A 9 18.11 20.44 17.70
C GLY A 9 18.20 19.07 17.05
N GLU A 10 19.31 18.83 16.35
CA GLU A 10 19.62 17.62 15.57
C GLU A 10 18.71 16.46 15.97
N LEU A 11 17.75 16.09 15.12
CA LEU A 11 17.01 14.84 15.29
C LEU A 11 18.06 13.79 15.64
N SER A 12 17.97 13.23 16.85
CA SER A 12 18.94 12.26 17.31
C SER A 12 19.03 11.17 16.25
N LEU A 13 20.21 10.61 15.99
CA LEU A 13 20.36 9.48 15.06
C LEU A 13 19.32 8.38 15.34
N THR A 14 18.91 8.25 16.61
CA THR A 14 17.81 7.39 17.06
C THR A 14 16.45 7.74 16.47
N ASP A 15 16.08 9.03 16.39
CA ASP A 15 14.81 9.49 15.84
C ASP A 15 14.73 9.27 14.32
N CYS A 16 15.83 9.56 13.60
CA CYS A 16 15.93 9.23 12.17
C CYS A 16 15.78 7.72 11.94
N LEU A 17 16.50 6.90 12.70
CA LEU A 17 16.38 5.44 12.63
C LEU A 17 14.99 4.92 13.07
N ALA A 18 14.27 5.64 13.93
CA ALA A 18 12.90 5.29 14.32
C ALA A 18 11.93 5.54 13.16
N LEU A 19 12.06 6.68 12.47
CA LEU A 19 11.25 7.02 11.30
C LEU A 19 11.44 6.02 10.16
N ASP A 20 12.68 5.66 9.82
CA ASP A 20 12.97 4.68 8.77
C ASP A 20 12.33 3.31 9.05
N ARG A 21 12.34 2.86 10.31
CA ARG A 21 11.69 1.60 10.71
C ARG A 21 10.17 1.66 10.52
N THR A 22 9.53 2.79 10.79
CA THR A 22 8.09 2.94 10.55
C THR A 22 7.75 2.99 9.05
N HIS A 23 8.61 3.61 8.24
CA HIS A 23 8.44 3.67 6.80
C HIS A 23 8.55 2.27 6.17
N LEU A 24 9.60 1.52 6.52
CA LEU A 24 9.81 0.15 6.04
C LEU A 24 8.66 -0.79 6.47
N ALA A 25 8.10 -0.59 7.66
CA ALA A 25 6.92 -1.33 8.11
C ALA A 25 5.65 -1.01 7.29
N ASN A 26 5.49 0.25 6.85
CA ASN A 26 4.37 0.64 6.01
C ASN A 26 4.49 0.07 4.58
N GLU A 27 5.71 0.06 4.02
CA GLU A 27 5.99 -0.60 2.74
C GLU A 27 5.78 -2.12 2.81
N ARG A 28 6.18 -2.77 3.91
CA ARG A 28 5.87 -4.18 4.15
C ARG A 28 4.36 -4.44 4.12
N THR A 29 3.58 -3.56 4.74
CA THR A 29 2.12 -3.67 4.75
C THR A 29 1.54 -3.47 3.34
N ALA A 30 2.10 -2.55 2.55
CA ALA A 30 1.77 -2.38 1.14
C ALA A 30 2.00 -3.66 0.33
N LEU A 31 3.18 -4.26 0.47
CA LEU A 31 3.55 -5.49 -0.22
C LEU A 31 2.71 -6.68 0.24
N ALA A 32 2.27 -6.71 1.50
CA ALA A 32 1.35 -7.71 2.01
C ALA A 32 -0.02 -7.61 1.32
N TYR A 33 -0.59 -6.41 1.17
CA TYR A 33 -1.83 -6.20 0.40
C TYR A 33 -1.67 -6.59 -1.08
N ALA A 34 -0.53 -6.28 -1.69
CA ALA A 34 -0.24 -6.68 -3.07
C ALA A 34 -0.16 -8.21 -3.21
N ARG A 35 0.51 -8.88 -2.27
CA ARG A 35 0.63 -10.35 -2.26
C ARG A 35 -0.74 -11.01 -2.13
N THR A 36 -1.57 -10.58 -1.18
CA THR A 36 -2.87 -11.21 -0.94
C THR A 36 -3.83 -10.98 -2.10
N SER A 37 -3.89 -9.77 -2.66
CA SER A 37 -4.71 -9.49 -3.84
C SER A 37 -4.31 -10.33 -5.05
N LEU A 38 -3.02 -10.38 -5.39
CA LEU A 38 -2.52 -11.18 -6.50
C LEU A 38 -2.73 -12.68 -6.28
N ALA A 39 -2.48 -13.18 -5.07
CA ALA A 39 -2.71 -14.59 -4.73
C ALA A 39 -4.19 -14.96 -4.87
N SER A 40 -5.12 -14.13 -4.38
CA SER A 40 -6.55 -14.36 -4.55
C SER A 40 -6.98 -14.33 -6.02
N ILE A 41 -6.46 -13.39 -6.81
CA ILE A 41 -6.75 -13.32 -8.26
C ILE A 41 -6.24 -14.57 -8.98
N LEU A 42 -4.98 -14.96 -8.76
CA LEU A 42 -4.41 -16.15 -9.38
C LEU A 42 -5.17 -17.42 -8.98
N ALA A 43 -5.52 -17.55 -7.69
CA ALA A 43 -6.27 -18.70 -7.20
C ALA A 43 -7.65 -18.80 -7.87
N GLY A 44 -8.38 -17.69 -8.01
CA GLY A 44 -9.65 -17.67 -8.72
C GLY A 44 -9.54 -18.06 -10.19
N ILE A 45 -8.58 -17.46 -10.91
CA ILE A 45 -8.32 -17.80 -12.33
C ILE A 45 -7.94 -19.28 -12.48
N THR A 46 -7.11 -19.79 -11.56
CA THR A 46 -6.66 -21.19 -11.56
C THR A 46 -7.80 -22.16 -11.31
N LEU A 47 -8.69 -21.85 -10.36
CA LEU A 47 -9.89 -22.67 -10.08
C LEU A 47 -10.81 -22.76 -11.30
N GLY A 48 -11.06 -21.63 -11.97
CA GLY A 48 -11.89 -21.61 -13.17
C GLY A 48 -11.29 -22.40 -14.34
N LYS A 49 -9.96 -22.49 -14.43
CA LYS A 49 -9.27 -23.29 -15.46
C LYS A 49 -9.20 -24.79 -15.13
N LEU A 50 -9.06 -25.16 -13.85
CA LEU A 50 -8.93 -26.55 -13.44
C LEU A 50 -10.28 -27.29 -13.38
N PHE A 51 -11.36 -26.58 -13.05
CA PHE A 51 -12.68 -27.18 -12.83
C PHE A 51 -13.77 -26.44 -13.63
N PRO A 52 -13.79 -26.58 -14.97
CA PRO A 52 -14.72 -25.84 -15.83
C PRO A 52 -16.18 -26.32 -15.74
N ASP A 53 -16.43 -27.58 -15.35
CA ASP A 53 -17.77 -28.18 -15.37
C ASP A 53 -18.51 -28.09 -14.02
N GLU A 54 -17.81 -27.67 -12.96
CA GLU A 54 -18.34 -27.62 -11.61
C GLU A 54 -18.83 -26.21 -11.26
N MET A 55 -20.15 -26.05 -11.15
CA MET A 55 -20.81 -24.76 -10.90
C MET A 55 -20.25 -24.02 -9.67
N THR A 56 -19.92 -24.73 -8.59
CA THR A 56 -19.33 -24.15 -7.38
C THR A 56 -17.96 -23.52 -7.65
N PHE A 57 -17.11 -24.18 -8.45
CA PHE A 57 -15.79 -23.68 -8.79
C PHE A 57 -15.86 -22.52 -9.78
N ILE A 58 -16.84 -22.52 -10.69
CA ILE A 58 -17.12 -21.36 -11.55
C ILE A 58 -17.45 -20.13 -10.70
N LEU A 59 -18.34 -20.27 -9.70
CA LEU A 59 -18.69 -19.16 -8.82
C LEU A 59 -17.48 -18.64 -8.03
N LEU A 60 -16.67 -19.56 -7.46
CA LEU A 60 -15.43 -19.20 -6.76
C LEU A 60 -14.41 -18.53 -7.68
N SER A 61 -14.33 -18.95 -8.95
CA SER A 61 -13.39 -18.41 -9.93
C SER A 61 -13.63 -16.94 -10.23
N VAL A 62 -14.86 -16.45 -10.06
CA VAL A 62 -15.24 -15.05 -10.22
C VAL A 62 -15.19 -14.30 -8.88
N LEU A 63 -15.59 -14.96 -7.79
CA LEU A 63 -15.62 -14.36 -6.46
C LEU A 63 -14.20 -14.06 -5.91
N LEU A 64 -13.25 -14.98 -6.08
CA LEU A 64 -11.90 -14.79 -5.56
C LEU A 64 -11.16 -13.60 -6.19
N PRO A 65 -11.15 -13.44 -7.53
CA PRO A 65 -10.50 -12.31 -8.17
C PRO A 65 -11.19 -10.98 -7.88
N THR A 66 -12.51 -10.96 -7.77
CA THR A 66 -13.23 -9.72 -7.40
C THR A 66 -12.85 -9.25 -6.00
N ILE A 67 -12.80 -10.15 -5.01
CA ILE A 67 -12.29 -9.85 -3.67
C ILE A 67 -10.82 -9.41 -3.73
N GLY A 68 -9.99 -10.12 -4.49
CA GLY A 68 -8.57 -9.79 -4.67
C GLY A 68 -8.37 -8.38 -5.24
N ILE A 69 -9.16 -7.97 -6.23
CA ILE A 69 -9.14 -6.62 -6.81
C ILE A 69 -9.53 -5.58 -5.75
N VAL A 70 -10.57 -5.82 -4.95
CA VAL A 70 -10.99 -4.91 -3.87
C VAL A 70 -9.87 -4.73 -2.84
N ILE A 71 -9.26 -5.83 -2.38
CA ILE A 71 -8.12 -5.78 -1.44
C ILE A 71 -6.94 -5.01 -2.04
N GLY A 72 -6.62 -5.27 -3.31
CA GLY A 72 -5.55 -4.59 -4.02
C GLY A 72 -5.81 -3.10 -4.18
N ALA A 73 -7.03 -2.70 -4.54
CA ALA A 73 -7.43 -1.31 -4.66
C ALA A 73 -7.35 -0.55 -3.33
N ILE A 74 -7.81 -1.17 -2.23
CA ILE A 74 -7.70 -0.60 -0.89
C ILE A 74 -6.22 -0.44 -0.49
N GLY A 75 -5.41 -1.47 -0.72
CA GLY A 75 -3.97 -1.44 -0.43
C GLY A 75 -3.24 -0.35 -1.21
N LEU A 76 -3.47 -0.26 -2.52
CA LEU A 76 -2.86 0.76 -3.38
C LEU A 76 -3.30 2.17 -3.01
N SER A 77 -4.60 2.39 -2.79
CA SER A 77 -5.15 3.70 -2.41
C SER A 77 -4.55 4.20 -1.09
N ARG A 78 -4.42 3.30 -0.11
CA ARG A 78 -3.82 3.63 1.18
C ARG A 78 -2.37 4.06 1.04
N VAL A 79 -1.57 3.33 0.27
CA VAL A 79 -0.15 3.61 0.05
C VAL A 79 0.07 4.89 -0.75
N PHE A 80 -0.71 5.10 -1.82
CA PHE A 80 -0.64 6.34 -2.61
C PHE A 80 -1.05 7.58 -1.81
N SER A 81 -2.06 7.46 -0.95
CA SER A 81 -2.52 8.57 -0.09
C SER A 81 -1.43 9.02 0.89
N TYR A 82 -0.60 8.10 1.39
CA TYR A 82 0.55 8.47 2.22
C TYR A 82 1.62 9.22 1.41
N ARG A 83 1.94 8.77 0.19
CA ARG A 83 2.93 9.45 -0.67
C ARG A 83 2.49 10.87 -1.07
N LYS A 84 1.21 11.04 -1.41
CA LYS A 84 0.66 12.32 -1.89
C LYS A 84 0.57 13.41 -0.80
N ARG A 85 0.46 13.03 0.48
CA ARG A 85 0.47 13.98 1.61
C ARG A 85 1.85 14.59 1.86
N ILE A 86 2.93 13.89 1.50
CA ILE A 86 4.31 14.36 1.72
C ILE A 86 4.69 15.35 0.61
N GLU A 87 4.26 15.09 -0.64
CA GLU A 87 4.53 15.96 -1.79
C GLU A 87 3.86 17.34 -1.66
N ASN A 88 2.63 17.41 -1.13
CA ASN A 88 1.96 18.69 -0.89
C ASN A 88 2.53 19.51 0.27
N TYR A 89 3.22 18.89 1.24
CA TYR A 89 3.86 19.61 2.34
C TYR A 89 5.22 20.21 1.95
N TYR A 90 5.91 19.64 0.96
CA TYR A 90 7.17 20.18 0.44
C TYR A 90 6.98 21.19 -0.71
N SER A 91 5.76 21.35 -1.25
CA SER A 91 5.48 22.19 -2.41
C SER A 91 5.05 23.63 -2.08
N THR A 92 5.14 24.08 -0.83
CA THR A 92 5.17 25.51 -0.49
C THR A 92 6.61 25.96 -0.36
N PRO A 93 7.27 26.42 -1.45
CA PRO A 93 8.45 27.24 -1.29
C PRO A 93 8.01 28.48 -0.51
N GLU A 94 8.61 28.63 0.68
CA GLU A 94 8.57 29.82 1.51
C GLU A 94 8.93 31.03 0.63
N LYS A 95 7.90 31.71 0.09
CA LYS A 95 8.03 33.04 -0.48
C LYS A 95 8.19 34.00 0.71
N ASN A 96 9.38 34.61 0.77
CA ASN A 96 9.71 35.84 1.50
C ASN A 96 8.53 36.80 1.63
#